data_AF-A0AB33K8C0-F1
#
_entry.id   AF-A0AB33K8C0-F1
#
_cell.length_a   1.000
_cell.length_b   1.000
_cell.length_c   1.000
_cell.angle_alpha   90.00
_cell.angle_beta   90.00
_cell.angle_gamma   90.00
#
_symmetry.space_group_name_H-M   'P 1'
#
loop_
_entity.id
_entity.type
_entity.pdbx_description
1 polymer ?
#
loop_
_entity_poly.entity_id
_entity_poly.type
_entity_poly.pdbx_seq_one_letter_code
_entity_poly.pdbx_strand_id
1 'polypeptide(L)'
;MATKTITWTGPSLEGVPDGYFAVTDPDQSEVVTFWRVGLPKGLKAGDVADRVYVRAFQGWLAEYRAPWVARVYAVLLADPEGTGRTFATCAVRCRGCGKALTDPVSKSVGYGPECRRGHNLEELGATIVGGFRRDVGATGPDRPGS
;
A
#
# COMPACT_ATOMS: atom_id res chain seq x y z
N MET A 1 14.14 16.27 27.87
CA MET A 1 14.49 15.44 26.69
C MET A 1 14.28 16.28 25.45
N ALA A 2 15.31 16.51 24.64
CA ALA A 2 15.20 17.33 23.43
C ALA A 2 14.68 16.48 22.26
N THR A 3 13.58 16.90 21.64
CA THR A 3 13.06 16.27 20.42
C THR A 3 14.01 16.60 19.25
N LYS A 4 14.81 15.62 18.81
CA LYS A 4 15.67 15.76 17.63
C LYS A 4 14.77 15.80 16.40
N THR A 5 14.60 16.98 15.82
CA THR A 5 13.90 17.14 14.54
C THR A 5 14.87 16.70 13.44
N ILE A 6 14.60 15.55 12.84
CA ILE A 6 15.35 15.07 11.68
C ILE A 6 14.74 15.73 10.45
N THR A 7 15.49 16.64 9.82
CA THR A 7 15.10 17.24 8.54
C THR A 7 15.62 16.32 7.45
N TRP A 8 14.71 15.61 6.79
CA TRP A 8 15.02 14.74 5.67
C TRP A 8 15.07 15.55 4.37
N THR A 9 16.08 15.33 3.52
CA THR A 9 16.36 16.09 2.28
C THR A 9 16.25 15.23 1.02
N GLY A 10 15.51 14.12 1.05
CA GLY A 10 15.35 13.30 -0.14
C GLY A 10 14.31 13.86 -1.13
N PRO A 11 13.99 13.10 -2.19
CA PRO A 11 13.19 13.60 -3.31
C PRO A 11 11.78 14.00 -2.89
N SER A 12 11.30 15.14 -3.38
CA SER A 12 9.90 15.54 -3.20
C SER A 12 8.97 14.44 -3.72
N LEU A 13 7.95 14.06 -2.93
CA LEU A 13 6.85 13.21 -3.40
C LEU A 13 5.71 14.04 -4.01
N GLU A 14 6.02 15.22 -4.54
CA GLU A 14 5.05 16.04 -5.25
C GLU A 14 4.44 15.25 -6.43
N GLY A 15 3.12 15.34 -6.58
CA GLY A 15 2.36 14.58 -7.58
C GLY A 15 1.96 13.17 -7.15
N VAL A 16 2.50 12.65 -6.04
CA VAL A 16 2.02 11.39 -5.46
C VAL A 16 0.75 11.66 -4.64
N PRO A 17 -0.35 10.92 -4.88
CA PRO A 17 -1.58 11.12 -4.13
C PRO A 17 -1.45 10.66 -2.68
N ASP A 18 -2.24 11.27 -1.79
CA ASP A 18 -2.39 10.80 -0.41
C ASP A 18 -2.89 9.35 -0.39
N GLY A 19 -2.24 8.49 0.40
CA GLY A 19 -2.60 7.08 0.43
C GLY A 19 -1.57 6.17 1.08
N TYR A 20 -1.77 4.89 0.85
CA TYR A 20 -0.96 3.78 1.33
C TYR A 20 -0.38 3.01 0.15
N PHE A 21 0.91 2.73 0.23
CA PHE A 21 1.71 2.14 -0.85
C PHE A 21 2.54 0.98 -0.32
N ALA A 22 2.88 0.05 -1.19
CA ALA A 22 3.80 -1.03 -0.89
C ALA A 22 4.86 -1.10 -1.98
N VAL A 23 6.12 -1.12 -1.55
CA VAL A 23 7.28 -1.16 -2.43
C VAL A 23 8.13 -2.35 -2.04
N THR A 24 8.46 -3.18 -3.03
CA THR A 24 9.45 -4.24 -2.87
C THR A 24 10.80 -3.62 -2.52
N ASP A 25 11.47 -4.17 -1.50
CA ASP A 25 12.79 -3.68 -1.09
C ASP A 25 13.76 -3.79 -2.27
N PRO A 26 14.39 -2.68 -2.70
CA PRO A 26 15.30 -2.68 -3.84
C PRO A 26 16.53 -3.57 -3.64
N ASP A 27 16.88 -3.90 -2.40
CA ASP A 27 18.00 -4.76 -2.06
C ASP A 27 17.56 -6.22 -1.80
N GLN A 28 16.26 -6.45 -1.54
CA GLN A 28 15.68 -7.75 -1.17
C GLN A 28 14.30 -7.91 -1.82
N SER A 29 14.27 -8.53 -3.00
CA SER A 29 13.05 -8.63 -3.82
C SER A 29 11.88 -9.39 -3.15
N GLU A 30 12.16 -10.17 -2.12
CA GLU A 30 11.20 -10.93 -1.31
C GLU A 30 10.60 -10.12 -0.15
N VAL A 31 11.18 -8.97 0.17
CA VAL A 31 10.72 -8.09 1.24
C VAL A 31 9.84 -7.00 0.67
N VAL A 32 8.65 -6.79 1.26
CA VAL A 32 7.76 -5.70 0.92
C VAL A 32 7.72 -4.71 2.08
N THR A 33 7.87 -3.43 1.76
CA THR A 33 7.83 -2.32 2.72
C THR A 33 6.58 -1.48 2.51
N PHE A 34 5.92 -1.08 3.60
CA PHE A 34 4.66 -0.34 3.56
C PHE A 34 4.88 1.14 3.89
N TRP A 35 4.28 2.01 3.07
CA TRP A 35 4.47 3.44 3.11
C TRP A 35 3.12 4.14 3.18
N ARG A 36 3.12 5.31 3.80
CA ARG A 36 1.98 6.23 3.79
C ARG A 36 2.47 7.56 3.24
N VAL A 37 1.73 8.10 2.28
CA VAL A 37 1.93 9.46 1.77
C VAL A 37 0.73 10.28 2.20
N GLY A 38 0.98 11.52 2.59
CA GLY A 38 -0.04 12.42 3.14
C GLY A 38 -0.02 12.55 4.66
N LEU A 39 -0.83 13.47 5.16
CA LEU A 39 -0.79 13.93 6.55
C LEU A 39 -1.30 12.88 7.52
N PRO A 40 -0.60 12.57 8.63
CA PRO A 40 -1.12 11.71 9.68
C PRO A 40 -2.50 12.17 10.13
N LYS A 41 -3.36 11.21 10.45
CA LYS A 41 -4.72 11.52 10.91
C LYS A 41 -4.65 12.45 12.13
N GLY A 42 -5.26 13.62 12.02
CA GLY A 42 -5.30 14.64 13.07
C GLY A 42 -4.35 15.84 12.85
N LEU A 43 -3.50 15.81 11.82
CA LEU A 43 -2.68 16.96 11.40
C LEU A 43 -3.32 17.67 10.21
N LYS A 44 -3.34 19.00 10.24
CA LYS A 44 -3.80 19.88 9.15
C LYS A 44 -2.61 20.27 8.29
N ALA A 45 -2.85 20.67 7.04
CA ALA A 45 -1.80 21.13 6.13
C ALA A 45 -0.95 22.29 6.71
N GLY A 46 -1.58 23.18 7.49
CA GLY A 46 -0.88 24.26 8.19
C GLY A 46 0.00 23.81 9.36
N ASP A 47 -0.19 22.59 9.88
CA ASP A 47 0.61 22.08 11.00
C ASP A 47 1.98 21.54 10.55
N VAL A 48 2.16 21.37 9.24
CA VAL A 48 3.24 20.54 8.66
C VAL A 48 3.68 20.99 7.27
N ALA A 49 3.51 22.28 6.96
CA ALA A 49 3.93 22.87 5.69
C ALA A 49 5.29 22.30 5.27
N ASP A 50 5.34 21.77 4.04
CA ASP A 50 6.53 21.20 3.40
C ASP A 50 7.01 19.83 3.92
N ARG A 51 6.15 19.03 4.60
CA ARG A 51 6.54 17.71 5.12
C ARG A 51 5.67 16.55 4.61
N VAL A 52 6.32 15.58 3.96
CA VAL A 52 5.76 14.26 3.66
C VAL A 52 6.01 13.32 4.84
N TYR A 53 4.95 12.74 5.41
CA TYR A 53 5.06 11.79 6.51
C TYR A 53 5.11 10.36 6.03
N VAL A 54 6.32 9.84 5.90
CA VAL A 54 6.51 8.40 5.86
C VAL A 54 6.61 7.88 7.29
N ARG A 55 5.65 7.06 7.70
CA ARG A 55 5.84 6.19 8.87
C ARG A 55 6.64 4.96 8.45
N ALA A 56 7.96 5.05 8.54
CA ALA A 56 8.80 3.86 8.62
C ALA A 56 8.42 3.08 9.88
N PHE A 57 8.02 1.82 9.75
CA PHE A 57 7.99 0.93 10.91
C PHE A 57 9.45 0.77 11.37
N GLN A 58 9.75 1.26 12.58
CA GLN A 58 11.03 1.21 13.31
C GLN A 58 12.02 2.39 13.12
N GLY A 59 12.52 2.89 14.25
CA GLY A 59 13.45 4.03 14.38
C GLY A 59 14.87 3.79 13.83
N TRP A 60 15.10 2.71 13.09
CA TRP A 60 16.38 2.35 12.45
C TRP A 60 16.62 3.12 11.13
N LEU A 61 15.58 3.72 10.55
CA LEU A 61 15.59 4.21 9.18
C LEU A 61 16.25 5.59 8.96
N ALA A 62 16.36 6.41 10.01
CA ALA A 62 16.74 7.82 9.87
C ALA A 62 18.26 8.08 9.79
N GLU A 63 19.10 7.20 10.33
CA GLU A 63 20.56 7.42 10.38
C GLU A 63 21.36 6.56 9.39
N TYR A 64 20.82 5.44 8.87
CA TYR A 64 21.63 4.45 8.13
C TYR A 64 21.19 4.16 6.68
N ARG A 65 20.05 4.69 6.21
CA ARG A 65 19.47 4.24 4.92
C ARG A 65 18.98 5.36 3.98
N ALA A 66 19.54 6.56 4.05
CA ALA A 66 19.16 7.65 3.13
C ALA A 66 19.21 7.26 1.63
N PRO A 67 20.25 6.54 1.12
CA PRO A 67 20.26 6.08 -0.27
C PRO A 67 19.15 5.05 -0.57
N TRP A 68 18.84 4.18 0.39
CA TRP A 68 17.79 3.18 0.25
C TRP A 68 16.40 3.83 0.19
N VAL A 69 16.14 4.80 1.07
CA VAL A 69 14.88 5.58 1.05
C VAL A 69 14.71 6.31 -0.28
N ALA A 70 15.78 6.89 -0.83
CA ALA A 70 15.73 7.54 -2.14
C ALA A 70 15.34 6.57 -3.27
N ARG A 71 15.85 5.33 -3.26
CA ARG A 71 15.44 4.29 -4.21
C ARG A 71 13.97 3.91 -4.06
N VAL A 72 13.49 3.76 -2.83
CA VAL A 72 12.06 3.46 -2.60
C VAL A 72 11.18 4.60 -3.11
N TYR A 73 11.59 5.86 -2.92
CA TYR A 73 10.85 7.01 -3.42
C TYR A 73 10.86 7.07 -4.93
N ALA A 74 11.97 6.73 -5.58
CA ALA A 74 12.03 6.64 -7.04
C ALA A 74 11.04 5.61 -7.59
N VAL A 75 10.89 4.44 -6.94
CA VAL A 75 9.88 3.44 -7.32
C VAL A 75 8.47 3.98 -7.12
N LEU A 76 8.21 4.64 -5.99
CA LEU A 76 6.90 5.20 -5.67
C LEU A 76 6.51 6.32 -6.66
N LEU A 77 7.43 7.22 -7.00
CA LEU A 77 7.24 8.30 -7.97
C LEU A 77 7.02 7.77 -9.39
N ALA A 78 7.72 6.71 -9.76
CA ALA A 78 7.61 6.12 -11.10
C ALA A 78 6.27 5.40 -11.32
N ASP A 79 5.73 4.75 -10.29
CA ASP A 79 4.44 4.05 -10.37
C ASP A 79 3.64 4.12 -9.04
N PRO A 80 3.03 5.28 -8.73
CA PRO A 80 2.21 5.42 -7.52
C PRO A 80 1.02 4.46 -7.52
N GLU A 81 0.45 4.25 -8.70
CA GLU A 81 -0.78 3.51 -8.89
C GLU A 81 -0.55 2.00 -8.70
N GLY A 82 0.51 1.44 -9.29
CA GLY A 82 0.92 0.06 -9.08
C GLY A 82 1.40 -0.22 -7.66
N THR A 83 2.20 0.66 -7.06
CA THR A 83 2.63 0.50 -5.66
C THR A 83 1.43 0.57 -4.69
N GLY A 84 0.41 1.36 -5.00
CA GLY A 84 -0.87 1.37 -4.28
C GLY A 84 -1.66 0.06 -4.45
N ARG A 85 -1.67 -0.56 -5.64
CA ARG A 85 -2.29 -1.89 -5.83
C ARG A 85 -1.56 -2.97 -5.04
N THR A 86 -0.22 -2.97 -5.05
CA THR A 86 0.58 -3.90 -4.26
C THR A 86 0.23 -3.81 -2.78
N PHE A 87 0.02 -2.60 -2.25
CA PHE A 87 -0.44 -2.41 -0.87
C PHE A 87 -1.77 -3.13 -0.62
N ALA A 88 -2.76 -2.91 -1.47
CA ALA A 88 -4.07 -3.50 -1.28
C ALA A 88 -4.04 -5.03 -1.35
N THR A 89 -3.25 -5.59 -2.26
CA THR A 89 -3.07 -7.04 -2.39
C THR A 89 -2.38 -7.64 -1.16
N CYS A 90 -1.26 -7.06 -0.71
CA CYS A 90 -0.49 -7.60 0.41
C CYS A 90 -1.18 -7.40 1.76
N ALA A 91 -1.76 -6.22 2.01
CA ALA A 91 -2.34 -5.87 3.30
C ALA A 91 -3.83 -6.23 3.41
N VAL A 92 -4.52 -6.45 2.29
CA VAL A 92 -5.99 -6.59 2.23
C VAL A 92 -6.69 -5.37 2.84
N ARG A 93 -6.17 -4.17 2.52
CA ARG A 93 -6.63 -2.87 3.03
C ARG A 93 -6.75 -1.84 1.91
N CYS A 94 -7.69 -0.90 2.07
CA CYS A 94 -7.92 0.19 1.14
C CYS A 94 -6.67 1.06 1.00
N ARG A 95 -6.16 1.23 -0.22
CA ARG A 95 -4.99 2.07 -0.46
C ARG A 95 -5.24 3.57 -0.25
N GLY A 96 -6.50 4.02 -0.23
CA GLY A 96 -6.82 5.42 0.10
C GLY A 96 -6.86 5.69 1.61
N CYS A 97 -7.67 4.93 2.36
CA CYS A 97 -7.92 5.22 3.79
C CYS A 97 -7.35 4.21 4.76
N GLY A 98 -6.74 3.12 4.28
CA GLY A 98 -6.14 2.08 5.12
C GLY A 98 -7.14 1.24 5.91
N LYS A 99 -8.45 1.28 5.62
CA LYS A 99 -9.45 0.37 6.25
C LYS A 99 -9.40 -1.03 5.62
N ALA A 100 -9.79 -2.08 6.34
CA ALA A 100 -9.84 -3.44 5.81
C ALA A 100 -10.82 -3.57 4.63
N LEU A 101 -10.45 -4.34 3.61
CA LEU A 101 -11.30 -4.62 2.44
C LEU A 101 -12.15 -5.86 2.72
N THR A 102 -13.47 -5.67 2.76
CA THR A 102 -14.41 -6.72 3.16
C THR A 102 -15.07 -7.40 1.96
N ASP A 103 -15.50 -6.63 0.96
CA ASP A 103 -16.19 -7.16 -0.22
C ASP A 103 -15.23 -7.56 -1.37
N PRO A 104 -15.62 -8.52 -2.24
CA PRO A 104 -14.76 -8.97 -3.34
C PRO A 104 -14.35 -7.87 -4.32
N VAL A 105 -15.25 -6.91 -4.61
CA VAL A 105 -14.95 -5.80 -5.52
C VAL A 105 -13.87 -4.91 -4.90
N SER A 106 -14.03 -4.54 -3.62
CA SER A 106 -13.02 -3.80 -2.85
C SER A 106 -11.65 -4.48 -2.88
N LYS A 107 -11.60 -5.80 -2.74
CA LYS A 107 -10.35 -6.57 -2.79
C LYS A 107 -9.71 -6.58 -4.18
N SER A 108 -10.53 -6.65 -5.23
CA SER A 108 -10.06 -6.61 -6.63
C SER A 108 -9.49 -5.24 -7.01
N VAL A 109 -10.16 -4.14 -6.63
CA VAL A 109 -9.77 -2.77 -7.04
C VAL A 109 -8.86 -2.07 -6.05
N GLY A 110 -8.69 -2.63 -4.85
CA GLY A 110 -7.86 -2.06 -3.79
C GLY A 110 -8.41 -0.82 -3.09
N TYR A 111 -9.65 -0.44 -3.35
CA TYR A 111 -10.37 0.65 -2.66
C TYR A 111 -11.61 0.16 -1.95
N GLY A 112 -11.78 0.60 -0.69
CA GLY A 112 -13.02 0.39 0.06
C GLY A 112 -14.20 1.15 -0.54
N PRO A 113 -15.44 0.80 -0.16
CA PRO A 113 -16.67 1.34 -0.74
C PRO A 113 -16.80 2.84 -0.65
N GLU A 114 -16.31 3.44 0.43
CA GLU A 114 -16.32 4.88 0.61
C GLU A 114 -15.29 5.58 -0.28
N CYS A 115 -14.10 5.01 -0.42
CA CYS A 115 -13.02 5.63 -1.18
C CYS A 115 -13.24 5.54 -2.70
N ARG A 116 -13.97 4.52 -3.18
CA ARG A 116 -14.24 4.36 -4.62
C ARG A 116 -15.36 5.26 -5.16
N ARG A 117 -16.11 5.99 -4.32
CA ARG A 117 -17.23 6.84 -4.77
C ARG A 117 -16.83 7.98 -5.71
N GLY A 118 -15.54 8.33 -5.76
CA GLY A 118 -14.98 9.36 -6.64
C GLY A 118 -14.14 8.82 -7.81
N HIS A 119 -14.16 7.51 -8.07
CA HIS A 119 -13.35 6.88 -9.11
C HIS A 119 -14.23 6.05 -10.05
N ASN A 120 -13.90 6.04 -11.34
CA ASN A 120 -14.48 5.09 -12.27
C ASN A 120 -13.89 3.69 -12.02
N LEU A 121 -14.74 2.68 -11.83
CA LEU A 121 -14.28 1.31 -11.52
C LEU A 121 -13.48 0.68 -12.66
N GLU A 122 -13.77 1.05 -13.91
CA GLU A 122 -13.00 0.57 -15.07
C GLU A 122 -11.58 1.14 -15.06
N GLU A 123 -11.41 2.41 -14.68
CA GLU A 123 -10.10 3.07 -14.54
C GLU A 123 -9.29 2.50 -13.36
N LEU A 124 -9.97 1.95 -12.35
CA LEU A 124 -9.34 1.27 -11.22
C LEU A 124 -8.89 -0.17 -11.53
N GLY A 125 -9.05 -0.64 -12.78
CA GLY A 125 -8.65 -1.97 -13.19
C GLY A 125 -9.54 -3.07 -12.62
N ALA A 126 -10.82 -2.76 -12.34
CA ALA A 126 -11.82 -3.75 -11.93
C ALA A 126 -12.06 -4.76 -13.06
N THR A 127 -11.25 -5.81 -13.10
CA THR A 127 -11.65 -7.01 -13.81
C THR A 127 -12.62 -7.74 -12.89
N ILE A 128 -13.92 -7.68 -13.19
CA ILE A 128 -14.87 -8.60 -12.58
C ILE A 128 -14.46 -9.99 -13.08
N VAL A 129 -13.56 -10.65 -12.34
CA VAL A 129 -13.29 -12.07 -12.52
C VAL A 129 -14.55 -12.76 -12.03
N GLY A 130 -15.47 -13.01 -12.96
CA GLY A 130 -16.69 -13.75 -12.71
C GLY A 130 -16.35 -15.06 -12.01
N GLY A 131 -16.87 -15.22 -10.79
CA GLY A 131 -17.03 -16.48 -10.09
C GLY A 131 -15.80 -17.38 -10.02
N PHE A 132 -14.96 -17.19 -9.00
CA PHE A 132 -14.21 -18.34 -8.46
C PHE A 132 -15.23 -19.27 -7.76
N ARG A 133 -15.94 -20.10 -8.54
CA ARG A 133 -16.63 -21.26 -8.00
C ARG A 133 -15.55 -22.14 -7.40
N ARG A 134 -15.52 -22.23 -6.07
CA ARG A 134 -14.90 -23.38 -5.41
C ARG A 134 -15.81 -24.58 -5.64
N ASP A 135 -15.75 -25.16 -6.83
CA ASP A 135 -16.16 -26.56 -6.98
C ASP A 135 -15.03 -27.39 -6.37
N VAL A 136 -15.06 -27.55 -5.05
CA VAL A 136 -14.34 -28.63 -4.36
C VAL A 136 -15.12 -29.91 -4.64
N GLY A 137 -15.02 -30.36 -5.88
CA GLY A 137 -15.42 -31.69 -6.32
C GLY A 137 -14.17 -32.51 -6.53
N ALA A 138 -13.71 -33.19 -5.47
CA ALA A 138 -12.76 -34.29 -5.61
C ALA A 138 -13.17 -35.37 -4.60
N THR A 139 -14.04 -36.24 -5.11
CA THR A 139 -14.25 -37.64 -4.75
C THR A 139 -13.06 -38.25 -4.02
N GLY A 140 -13.27 -38.69 -2.77
CA GLY A 140 -12.33 -39.55 -2.08
C GLY A 140 -12.24 -40.91 -2.78
N PRO A 141 -11.06 -41.54 -2.86
CA PRO A 141 -10.97 -42.91 -3.31
C PRO A 141 -11.53 -43.85 -2.23
N ASP A 142 -12.51 -44.66 -2.61
CA ASP A 142 -12.95 -45.84 -1.87
C ASP A 142 -11.72 -46.71 -1.53
N ARG A 143 -11.53 -46.99 -0.23
CA ARG A 143 -10.64 -48.07 0.22
C ARG A 143 -11.37 -49.40 0.02
N PRO A 144 -10.85 -50.35 -0.76
CA PRO A 144 -11.31 -51.72 -0.64
C PRO A 144 -10.73 -52.30 0.65
N GLY A 145 -11.60 -52.90 1.47
CA GLY A 145 -11.22 -53.64 2.65
C GLY A 145 -10.44 -54.90 2.29
N SER A 146 -9.43 -55.19 3.09
CA SER A 146 -8.87 -56.52 3.36
C SER A 146 -8.17 -56.46 4.71
#